data_AF-A0A7C4NQG2-F1
#
_entry.id   AF-A0A7C4NQG2-F1
#
_cell.length_a   1.000
_cell.length_b   1.000
_cell.length_c   1.000
_cell.angle_alpha   90.00
_cell.angle_beta   90.00
_cell.angle_gamma   90.00
#
_symmetry.space_group_name_H-M   'P 1'
#
loop_
_entity.id
_entity.type
_entity.pdbx_description
1 polymer ?
#
loop_
_entity_poly.entity_id
_entity_poly.type
_entity_poly.pdbx_seq_one_letter_code
_entity_poly.pdbx_strand_id
1 'polypeptide(L)'
;MTSNILGFVNGDIYISFIPLKKASGIVTHAGRVLYVGDKEKAERLTVMLHGTLIDLNGLTIMPGFIDAHMHLDNLAISLNSIDLKNTCSIR
;
A
#
# COMPACT_ATOMS: atom_id res chain seq x y z
N MET A 1 -12.90 -0.10 -22.24
CA MET A 1 -12.94 -0.06 -20.76
C MET A 1 -11.60 -0.55 -20.27
N THR A 2 -10.80 0.29 -19.63
CA THR A 2 -9.53 -0.15 -19.06
C THR A 2 -9.83 -1.14 -17.94
N SER A 3 -9.36 -2.36 -18.09
CA SER A 3 -9.33 -3.38 -17.04
C SER A 3 -8.66 -2.78 -15.81
N ASN A 4 -9.43 -2.54 -14.75
CA ASN A 4 -8.91 -2.06 -13.47
C ASN A 4 -8.34 -3.23 -12.66
N ILE A 5 -7.45 -4.01 -13.30
CA ILE A 5 -6.79 -5.20 -12.75
C ILE A 5 -5.31 -4.91 -12.68
N LEU A 6 -4.73 -5.01 -11.48
CA LEU A 6 -3.29 -4.86 -11.27
C LEU A 6 -2.75 -6.13 -10.62
N GLY A 7 -1.73 -6.74 -11.22
CA GLY A 7 -0.97 -7.83 -10.63
C GLY A 7 0.38 -7.32 -10.16
N PHE A 8 0.77 -7.61 -8.93
CA PHE A 8 2.08 -7.29 -8.39
C PHE A 8 2.81 -8.57 -8.04
N VAL A 9 4.04 -8.71 -8.52
CA VAL A 9 4.83 -9.94 -8.43
C VAL A 9 6.28 -9.65 -8.11
N ASN A 10 7.04 -10.70 -7.77
CA ASN A 10 8.47 -10.61 -7.51
C ASN A 10 8.80 -9.62 -6.36
N GLY A 11 8.01 -9.66 -5.28
CA GLY A 11 8.23 -8.84 -4.09
C GLY A 11 7.91 -9.58 -2.80
N ASP A 12 8.28 -8.96 -1.69
CA ASP A 12 8.02 -9.46 -0.34
C ASP A 12 6.65 -8.97 0.15
N ILE A 13 5.61 -9.80 -0.03
CA ILE A 13 4.22 -9.37 0.25
C ILE A 13 3.78 -9.90 1.61
N TYR A 14 3.60 -9.03 2.60
CA TYR A 14 3.06 -9.36 3.91
C TYR A 14 1.54 -9.26 3.89
N ILE A 15 0.86 -10.32 4.32
CA ILE A 15 -0.61 -10.41 4.36
C ILE A 15 -1.12 -10.23 5.80
N SER A 16 -0.39 -10.78 6.77
CA SER A 16 -0.73 -10.75 8.19
C SER A 16 0.55 -10.79 9.01
N PHE A 17 0.51 -10.18 10.19
CA PHE A 17 1.59 -10.22 11.16
C PHE A 17 1.31 -11.15 12.34
N ILE A 18 0.05 -11.49 12.59
CA ILE A 18 -0.38 -12.34 13.71
C ILE A 18 -1.45 -13.35 13.21
N PRO A 19 -1.06 -14.57 12.80
CA PRO A 19 0.31 -15.03 12.62
C PRO A 19 0.96 -14.35 11.40
N LEU A 20 2.30 -14.41 11.34
CA LEU A 20 3.05 -13.92 10.18
C LEU A 20 2.68 -14.75 8.94
N LYS A 21 2.18 -14.08 7.89
CA LYS A 21 1.86 -14.69 6.59
C LYS A 21 2.43 -13.83 5.47
N LYS A 22 3.15 -14.46 4.56
CA LYS A 22 3.71 -13.86 3.36
C LYS A 22 3.17 -14.52 2.09
N ALA A 23 3.26 -13.79 0.97
CA ALA A 23 2.99 -14.22 -0.39
C ALA A 23 4.07 -13.68 -1.35
N SER A 24 4.05 -14.17 -2.59
CA SER A 24 4.93 -13.73 -3.69
C SER A 24 4.17 -13.10 -4.86
N GLY A 25 2.83 -13.15 -4.86
CA GLY A 25 1.98 -12.44 -5.80
C GLY A 25 0.67 -11.93 -5.18
N ILE A 26 0.19 -10.77 -5.65
CA ILE A 26 -1.11 -10.19 -5.29
C ILE A 26 -1.77 -9.59 -6.53
N VAL A 27 -3.08 -9.82 -6.70
CA VAL A 27 -3.88 -9.24 -7.78
C VAL A 27 -4.99 -8.41 -7.15
N THR A 28 -5.17 -7.18 -7.61
CA THR A 28 -6.23 -6.28 -7.18
C THR A 28 -7.19 -5.98 -8.32
N HIS A 29 -8.45 -5.74 -7.96
CA HIS A 29 -9.47 -5.25 -8.86
C HIS A 29 -10.25 -4.12 -8.20
N ALA A 30 -10.31 -2.95 -8.83
CA ALA A 30 -11.11 -1.81 -8.36
C ALA A 30 -10.93 -1.49 -6.85
N GLY A 31 -9.67 -1.46 -6.39
CA GLY A 31 -9.32 -1.15 -5.01
C GLY A 31 -9.51 -2.30 -4.00
N ARG A 32 -9.86 -3.51 -4.44
CA ARG A 32 -9.98 -4.71 -3.60
C ARG A 32 -8.97 -5.77 -3.99
N VAL A 33 -8.53 -6.58 -3.03
CA VAL A 33 -7.69 -7.75 -3.29
C VAL A 33 -8.57 -8.84 -3.92
N LEU A 34 -8.23 -9.23 -5.15
CA LEU A 34 -8.88 -10.32 -5.88
C LEU A 34 -8.20 -11.66 -5.58
N TYR A 35 -6.88 -11.66 -5.45
CA TYR A 35 -6.08 -12.85 -5.14
C TYR A 35 -4.79 -12.46 -4.42
N VAL A 36 -4.32 -13.32 -3.52
CA VAL A 36 -3.01 -13.23 -2.90
C VAL A 36 -2.45 -14.63 -2.65
N GLY A 37 -1.19 -14.87 -3.02
CA GLY A 37 -0.57 -16.18 -2.94
C GLY A 37 0.72 -16.29 -3.75
N ASP A 38 0.81 -17.30 -4.61
CA ASP A 38 1.96 -17.56 -5.46
C ASP A 38 2.04 -16.59 -6.66
N LYS A 39 3.27 -16.23 -7.01
CA LYS A 39 3.60 -15.35 -8.14
C LYS A 39 3.01 -15.88 -9.44
N GLU A 40 3.20 -17.16 -9.74
CA GLU A 40 2.85 -17.77 -11.02
C GLU A 40 1.34 -17.72 -11.29
N LYS A 41 0.51 -17.90 -10.25
CA LYS A 41 -0.94 -17.73 -10.35
C LYS A 41 -1.34 -16.28 -10.43
N ALA A 42 -0.68 -15.37 -9.70
CA ALA A 42 -0.94 -13.93 -9.83
C ALA A 42 -0.64 -13.42 -11.26
N GLU A 43 0.48 -13.83 -11.86
CA GLU A 43 0.83 -13.50 -13.25
C GLU A 43 -0.22 -14.01 -14.22
N ARG A 44 -0.54 -15.32 -14.15
CA ARG A 44 -1.55 -15.93 -15.03
C ARG A 44 -2.92 -15.26 -14.91
N LEU A 45 -3.38 -15.00 -13.68
CA LEU A 45 -4.65 -14.32 -13.44
C LEU A 45 -4.67 -12.92 -14.04
N THR A 46 -3.57 -12.17 -13.86
CA THR A 46 -3.45 -10.81 -14.39
C THR A 46 -3.51 -10.81 -15.91
N VAL A 47 -2.76 -11.70 -16.57
CA VAL A 47 -2.76 -11.83 -18.04
C VAL A 47 -4.12 -12.28 -18.56
N MET A 48 -4.73 -13.31 -17.97
CA MET A 48 -6.06 -13.81 -18.40
C MET A 48 -7.15 -12.74 -18.29
N LEU A 49 -7.07 -11.88 -17.27
CA LEU A 49 -8.02 -10.80 -17.04
C LEU A 49 -7.65 -9.50 -17.79
N HIS A 50 -6.67 -9.56 -18.70
CA HIS A 50 -6.17 -8.42 -19.46
C HIS A 50 -5.71 -7.24 -18.58
N GLY A 51 -5.19 -7.53 -17.38
CA GLY A 51 -4.70 -6.54 -16.43
C GLY A 51 -3.25 -6.12 -16.66
N THR A 52 -2.80 -5.14 -15.87
CA THR A 52 -1.41 -4.68 -15.88
C THR A 52 -0.59 -5.48 -14.87
N LEU A 53 0.48 -6.11 -15.34
CA LEU A 53 1.45 -6.79 -14.48
C LEU A 53 2.58 -5.83 -14.07
N ILE A 54 2.89 -5.80 -12.78
CA ILE A 54 3.87 -4.92 -12.16
C ILE A 54 4.92 -5.79 -11.46
N ASP A 55 6.17 -5.70 -11.91
CA ASP A 55 7.32 -6.32 -11.25
C ASP A 55 7.80 -5.40 -10.11
N LEU A 56 7.80 -5.92 -8.89
CA LEU A 56 8.22 -5.20 -7.69
C LEU A 56 9.74 -5.16 -7.53
N ASN A 57 10.51 -5.93 -8.30
CA ASN A 57 11.99 -5.99 -8.21
C ASN A 57 12.50 -6.21 -6.77
N GLY A 58 11.82 -7.07 -6.00
CA GLY A 58 12.16 -7.37 -4.61
C GLY A 58 11.62 -6.37 -3.57
N LEU A 59 10.83 -5.37 -3.97
CA LEU A 59 10.20 -4.44 -3.03
C LEU A 59 9.13 -5.11 -2.15
N THR A 60 8.86 -4.49 -1.01
CA THR A 60 7.92 -4.99 0.00
C THR A 60 6.53 -4.38 -0.18
N ILE A 61 5.50 -5.21 -0.08
CA ILE A 61 4.11 -4.78 0.10
C ILE A 61 3.63 -5.17 1.50
N MET A 62 2.88 -4.27 2.11
CA MET A 62 2.27 -4.45 3.42
C MET A 62 0.86 -3.83 3.44
N PRO A 63 -0.03 -4.24 4.36
CA PRO A 63 -1.22 -3.46 4.65
C PRO A 63 -0.81 -2.03 5.05
N GLY A 64 -1.56 -1.04 4.56
CA GLY A 64 -1.38 0.35 4.99
C GLY A 64 -1.62 0.49 6.50
N PHE A 65 -0.95 1.46 7.11
CA PHE A 65 -1.17 1.75 8.53
C PHE A 65 -2.60 2.24 8.78
N ILE A 66 -3.20 1.72 9.85
CA ILE A 66 -4.49 2.17 10.37
C ILE A 66 -4.22 2.92 11.66
N ASP A 67 -4.38 4.23 11.61
CA ASP A 67 -4.41 5.05 12.82
C ASP A 67 -5.85 5.03 13.37
N ALA A 68 -6.01 4.39 14.54
CA ALA A 68 -7.32 4.19 15.16
C ALA A 68 -7.85 5.44 15.87
N HIS A 69 -7.02 6.47 16.07
CA HIS A 69 -7.42 7.66 16.80
C HIS A 69 -6.61 8.88 16.37
N MET A 70 -7.23 9.75 15.58
CA MET A 70 -6.64 11.02 15.17
C MET A 70 -7.64 12.19 15.26
N HIS A 71 -7.10 13.37 15.55
CA HIS A 71 -7.77 14.65 15.34
C HIS A 71 -7.26 15.25 14.03
N LEU A 72 -7.91 14.91 12.91
CA LEU A 72 -7.42 15.23 11.56
C LEU A 72 -7.41 16.74 11.27
N ASP A 73 -8.39 17.47 11.78
CA ASP A 73 -8.50 18.92 11.72
C ASP A 73 -7.36 19.61 12.48
N ASN A 74 -7.08 19.17 13.71
CA ASN A 74 -5.97 19.68 14.52
C ASN A 74 -4.61 19.36 13.87
N LEU A 75 -4.45 18.19 13.23
CA LEU A 75 -3.26 17.89 12.45
C LEU A 75 -3.08 18.89 11.30
N ALA A 76 -4.15 19.18 10.56
CA ALA A 76 -4.09 20.16 9.48
C ALA A 76 -3.71 21.56 10.00
N ILE A 77 -4.33 22.01 11.09
CA ILE A 77 -3.98 23.30 11.73
C ILE A 77 -2.50 23.30 12.15
N SER A 78 -2.03 22.23 12.79
CA SER A 78 -0.66 22.12 13.25
C SER A 78 0.36 22.17 12.10
N LEU A 79 0.06 21.52 10.97
CA LEU A 79 0.94 21.51 9.78
C LEU A 79 1.02 22.87 9.09
N ASN A 80 0.00 23.72 9.24
CA ASN A 80 -0.06 25.04 8.61
C ASN A 80 0.29 26.19 9.58
N SER A 81 0.52 25.88 10.85
CA SER A 81 0.92 26.87 11.85
C SER A 81 2.37 27.29 11.68
N ILE A 82 2.69 28.55 11.97
CA ILE A 82 4.07 29.02 12.02
C ILE A 82 4.82 28.29 13.13
N ASP A 83 5.94 27.65 12.80
CA ASP A 83 6.79 26.99 13.80
C ASP A 83 7.70 28.03 14.48
N LEU A 84 7.34 28.41 15.70
CA LEU A 84 8.14 29.32 16.53
C LEU A 84 9.04 28.58 17.52
N LYS A 85 9.19 27.25 17.41
CA LYS A 85 10.10 26.48 18.27
C LYS A 85 11.50 27.11 18.24
N ASN A 86 12.09 27.27 19.43
CA ASN A 86 13.43 27.85 19.63
C ASN A 86 13.57 29.34 19.28
N THR A 87 12.48 30.09 19.11
CA THR A 87 12.57 31.55 18.97
C THR A 87 13.04 32.18 20.28
N CYS A 88 14.15 32.92 20.26
CA CYS A 88 14.79 33.45 21.47
C CYS A 88 14.45 34.91 21.80
N SER A 89 13.82 35.64 20.89
CA SER A 89 13.50 37.06 21.11
C SER A 89 12.38 37.54 20.19
N ILE A 90 11.64 38.54 20.66
CA ILE A 90 10.65 39.31 19.87
C ILE A 90 11.25 40.57 19.21
N ARG A 91 12.56 40.77 19.37
CA ARG A 91 13.24 42.06 19.13
C ARG A 91 13.70 42.22 17.70
#